data_AF-A0A519T0Y5-F1
#
_entry.id   AF-A0A519T0Y5-F1
#
_cell.length_a   1.000
_cell.length_b   1.000
_cell.length_c   1.000
_cell.angle_alpha   90.00
_cell.angle_beta   90.00
_cell.angle_gamma   90.00
#
_symmetry.space_group_name_H-M   'P 1'
#
loop_
_entity.id
_entity.type
_entity.pdbx_description
1 polymer ?
#
loop_
_entity_poly.entity_id
_entity_poly.type
_entity_poly.pdbx_seq_one_letter_code
_entity_poly.pdbx_strand_id
1 'polypeptide(L)'
;RGRVTVFKNFGTAMLPTEEAGEIEFVGARKESYRADSRKPEVEAGTLEDDLARRDFTINALGLSLNEADFGTLVDRYDGMKDLAAKTIRTPLGPDITFSDDPLRMMRAIRFASQLNFDIEPDTYDAIARNKERIKIVSQERITIELNKIVESPVPSYGFKLLFQTGLLALIFPKMALLHGVEKVGPHAHKDNFYHTLQVLDNVAAAGGDLWLRWAAVLHDIAKPATKRLDPKVGWTFHGHEDKGARWVPGIFTDLKLPLGEEMRMVQKLVRLHLRPIALSKEIVTDSAVRRLLFEAGDDIDRLMLLCRADITSKDHQRKARYLSNFDTVEEKLREIEAKDHLRNFKPVITGEVIMETFGLKPSRQVGELKEAVLEAILEGEVPNEWAPAYALLLRRGAALGLVPVR
;
A
#
# COMPACT_ATOMS: atom_id res chain seq x y z
N ARG A 1 26.30 13.42 -26.31
CA ARG A 1 26.30 14.86 -25.91
C ARG A 1 24.88 15.25 -25.48
N GLY A 2 24.63 15.35 -24.18
CA GLY A 2 23.33 15.79 -23.66
C GLY A 2 22.99 17.21 -24.08
N ARG A 3 21.74 17.45 -24.48
CA ARG A 3 21.24 18.78 -24.81
C ARG A 3 20.76 19.46 -23.52
N VAL A 4 21.26 20.66 -23.24
CA VAL A 4 20.77 21.46 -22.11
C VAL A 4 19.29 21.79 -22.32
N THR A 5 18.47 21.48 -21.32
CA THR A 5 17.05 21.84 -21.28
C THR A 5 16.88 23.02 -20.32
N VAL A 6 16.29 24.12 -20.80
CA VAL A 6 16.15 25.36 -20.02
C VAL A 6 14.68 25.57 -19.64
N PHE A 7 14.42 25.72 -18.35
CA PHE A 7 13.09 25.99 -17.80
C PHE A 7 12.97 27.47 -17.44
N LYS A 8 12.65 28.30 -18.45
CA LYS A 8 12.63 29.76 -18.33
C LYS A 8 11.75 30.28 -17.18
N ASN A 9 10.62 29.63 -16.92
CA ASN A 9 9.68 30.05 -15.88
C ASN A 9 10.22 29.92 -14.46
N PHE A 10 11.25 29.09 -14.24
CA PHE A 10 11.85 28.84 -12.93
C PHE A 10 13.31 29.29 -12.84
N GLY A 11 13.87 29.81 -13.93
CA GLY A 11 15.28 30.20 -14.02
C GLY A 11 16.25 29.02 -13.83
N THR A 12 15.84 27.81 -14.21
CA THR A 12 16.65 26.59 -14.04
C THR A 12 17.06 25.99 -15.38
N ALA A 13 18.16 25.22 -15.38
CA ALA A 13 18.62 24.46 -16.52
C ALA A 13 18.99 23.04 -16.09
N MET A 14 18.76 22.06 -16.95
CA MET A 14 19.11 20.66 -16.72
C MET A 14 20.01 20.17 -17.85
N LEU A 15 21.10 19.52 -17.49
CA LEU A 15 22.06 18.91 -18.40
C LEU A 15 22.13 17.40 -18.10
N PRO A 16 21.63 16.53 -19.00
CA PRO A 16 21.85 15.10 -18.87
C PRO A 16 23.31 14.77 -19.24
N THR A 17 23.96 13.97 -18.40
CA THR A 17 25.34 13.51 -18.53
C THR A 17 25.39 11.99 -18.46
N GLU A 18 26.37 11.38 -19.14
CA GLU A 18 26.54 9.91 -19.11
C GLU A 18 27.14 9.44 -17.78
N GLU A 19 27.97 10.26 -17.13
CA GLU A 19 28.73 9.90 -15.93
C GLU A 19 27.99 10.24 -14.62
N ALA A 20 27.35 11.41 -14.54
CA ALA A 20 26.73 11.91 -13.31
C ALA A 20 25.18 11.89 -13.35
N GLY A 21 24.58 11.35 -14.41
CA GLY A 21 23.13 11.43 -14.61
C GLY A 21 22.70 12.86 -14.94
N GLU A 22 21.64 13.36 -14.28
CA GLU A 22 21.08 14.68 -14.55
C GLU A 22 21.69 15.74 -13.62
N ILE A 23 22.33 16.76 -14.21
CA ILE A 23 22.84 17.93 -13.48
C ILE A 23 21.84 19.08 -13.62
N GLU A 24 21.29 19.53 -12.50
CA GLU A 24 20.39 20.68 -12.46
C GLU A 24 21.12 21.93 -11.94
N PHE A 25 21.02 23.01 -12.71
CA PHE A 25 21.50 24.34 -12.35
C PHE A 25 20.32 25.20 -11.93
N VAL A 26 20.36 25.70 -10.69
CA VAL A 26 19.33 26.55 -10.09
C VAL A 26 20.02 27.78 -9.51
N GLY A 27 19.59 28.97 -9.95
CA GLY A 27 20.08 30.23 -9.37
C GLY A 27 19.59 30.40 -7.93
N ALA A 28 20.44 30.96 -7.07
CA ALA A 28 20.05 31.34 -5.72
C ALA A 28 18.91 32.34 -5.75
N ARG A 29 17.88 32.09 -4.94
CA ARG A 29 16.63 32.84 -5.01
C ARG A 29 15.96 32.98 -3.67
N LYS A 30 15.25 34.09 -3.52
CA LYS A 30 14.34 34.36 -2.41
C LYS A 30 12.92 34.06 -2.85
N GLU A 31 12.14 33.47 -1.95
CA GLU A 31 10.75 33.12 -2.20
C GLU A 31 9.85 33.86 -1.21
N SER A 32 8.77 34.47 -1.70
CA SER A 32 7.71 35.04 -0.87
C SER A 32 6.39 34.31 -1.15
N TYR A 33 5.65 34.00 -0.09
CA TYR A 33 4.45 33.16 -0.17
C TYR A 33 3.21 33.96 0.20
N ARG A 34 2.14 33.80 -0.59
CA ARG A 34 0.81 34.33 -0.24
C ARG A 34 0.07 33.30 0.60
N ALA A 35 -0.71 33.74 1.58
CA ALA A 35 -1.40 32.85 2.52
C ALA A 35 -2.34 31.82 1.84
N ASP A 36 -2.90 32.19 0.68
CA ASP A 36 -3.86 31.40 -0.10
C ASP A 36 -3.21 30.58 -1.25
N SER A 37 -1.92 30.78 -1.53
CA SER A 37 -1.22 30.15 -2.65
C SER A 37 0.01 29.38 -2.20
N ARG A 38 0.14 28.15 -2.70
CA ARG A 38 1.38 27.36 -2.55
C ARG A 38 2.50 27.83 -3.50
N LYS A 39 2.19 28.60 -4.55
CA LYS A 39 3.21 29.06 -5.50
C LYS A 39 3.87 30.33 -4.97
N PRO A 40 5.18 30.33 -4.70
CA PRO A 40 5.87 31.54 -4.30
C PRO A 40 6.09 32.49 -5.47
N GLU A 41 6.24 33.77 -5.15
CA GLU A 41 6.89 34.73 -6.02
C GLU A 41 8.41 34.59 -5.83
N VAL A 42 9.16 34.57 -6.94
CA VAL A 42 10.59 34.23 -6.96
C VAL A 42 11.38 35.44 -7.40
N GLU A 43 12.38 35.81 -6.60
CA GLU A 43 13.34 36.89 -6.88
C GLU A 43 14.77 36.37 -6.76
N ALA A 44 15.72 37.03 -7.43
CA ALA A 44 17.15 36.71 -7.27
C ALA A 44 17.57 36.95 -5.81
N GLY A 45 18.27 35.99 -5.22
CA GLY A 45 18.63 36.00 -3.80
C GLY A 45 20.08 35.59 -3.55
N THR A 46 20.49 35.68 -2.29
CA THR A 46 21.79 35.19 -1.83
C THR A 46 21.78 33.68 -1.62
N LEU A 47 22.97 33.07 -1.45
CA LEU A 47 23.07 31.66 -1.07
C LEU A 47 22.38 31.43 0.28
N GLU A 48 22.55 32.36 1.22
CA GLU A 48 21.87 32.36 2.51
C GLU A 48 20.34 32.37 2.36
N ASP A 49 19.77 33.21 1.48
CA ASP A 49 18.32 33.19 1.20
C ASP A 49 17.86 31.83 0.65
N ASP A 50 18.65 31.20 -0.23
CA ASP A 50 18.33 29.89 -0.81
C ASP A 50 18.41 28.76 0.22
N LEU A 51 19.37 28.82 1.14
CA LEU A 51 19.50 27.83 2.21
C LEU A 51 18.40 28.02 3.26
N ALA A 52 18.07 29.27 3.62
CA ALA A 52 17.04 29.61 4.60
C ALA A 52 15.66 29.07 4.21
N ARG A 53 15.33 29.13 2.92
CA ARG A 53 14.02 28.70 2.40
C ARG A 53 13.88 27.18 2.29
N ARG A 54 14.89 26.37 2.62
CA ARG A 54 14.82 24.90 2.52
C ARG A 54 13.96 24.31 3.62
N ASP A 55 13.70 23.01 3.51
CA ASP A 55 12.79 22.33 4.42
C ASP A 55 13.42 22.03 5.77
N PHE A 56 14.62 21.45 5.80
CA PHE A 56 15.30 21.03 7.03
C PHE A 56 16.78 21.40 7.02
N THR A 57 17.35 21.61 8.21
CA THR A 57 18.76 21.94 8.43
C THR A 57 19.69 20.94 7.74
N ILE A 58 19.39 19.64 7.88
CA ILE A 58 20.13 18.54 7.23
C ILE A 58 20.11 18.59 5.69
N ASN A 59 19.14 19.30 5.09
CA ASN A 59 19.02 19.50 3.64
C ASN A 59 19.45 20.91 3.21
N ALA A 60 19.85 21.76 4.16
CA ALA A 60 20.34 23.13 3.97
C ALA A 60 21.88 23.19 4.06
N LEU A 61 22.54 22.14 3.60
CA LEU A 61 23.99 22.03 3.46
C LEU A 61 24.40 22.29 2.01
N GLY A 62 25.57 22.90 1.81
CA GLY A 62 26.17 23.09 0.49
C GLY A 62 27.67 22.75 0.49
N LEU A 63 28.20 22.38 -0.67
CA LEU A 63 29.64 22.26 -0.90
C LEU A 63 30.05 23.22 -2.00
N SER A 64 31.10 24.02 -1.76
CA SER A 64 31.61 24.89 -2.82
C SER A 64 32.31 24.07 -3.91
N LEU A 65 32.00 24.41 -5.16
CA LEU A 65 32.64 23.86 -6.35
C LEU A 65 33.55 24.89 -7.04
N ASN A 66 33.71 26.09 -6.47
CA ASN A 66 34.61 27.10 -7.02
C ASN A 66 36.06 26.71 -6.74
N GLU A 67 36.98 27.08 -7.64
CA GLU A 67 38.40 26.74 -7.50
C GLU A 67 39.03 27.27 -6.21
N ALA A 68 38.64 28.46 -5.75
CA ALA A 68 39.23 29.13 -4.60
C ALA A 68 38.94 28.47 -3.24
N ASP A 69 37.79 27.80 -3.11
CA ASP A 69 37.29 27.21 -1.86
C ASP A 69 36.68 25.83 -2.08
N PHE A 70 37.16 25.09 -3.09
CA PHE A 70 36.64 23.80 -3.49
C PHE A 70 36.55 22.82 -2.31
N GLY A 71 35.38 22.22 -2.14
CA GLY A 71 35.10 21.26 -1.07
C GLY A 71 34.78 21.89 0.29
N THR A 72 34.76 23.22 0.40
CA THR A 72 34.34 23.90 1.63
C THR A 72 32.85 23.63 1.89
N LEU A 73 32.55 23.14 3.10
CA LEU A 73 31.19 22.94 3.57
C LEU A 73 30.56 24.27 3.98
N VAL A 74 29.42 24.58 3.38
CA VAL A 74 28.54 25.67 3.77
C VAL A 74 27.43 25.10 4.63
N ASP A 75 27.54 25.29 5.95
CA ASP A 75 26.53 24.95 6.94
C ASP A 75 26.18 26.19 7.77
N ARG A 76 25.06 26.84 7.45
CA ARG A 76 24.60 28.09 8.10
C ARG A 76 23.59 27.84 9.22
N TYR A 77 23.07 26.62 9.33
CA TYR A 77 21.92 26.27 10.18
C TYR A 77 22.18 25.01 11.01
N ASP A 78 23.46 24.71 11.27
CA ASP A 78 23.91 23.55 12.07
C ASP A 78 23.38 22.19 11.55
N GLY A 79 23.21 22.05 10.24
CA GLY A 79 22.71 20.83 9.61
C GLY A 79 23.60 19.61 9.85
N MET A 80 24.92 19.78 9.95
CA MET A 80 25.82 18.68 10.30
C MET A 80 25.64 18.20 11.74
N LYS A 81 25.35 19.14 12.65
CA LYS A 81 25.08 18.83 14.06
C LYS A 81 23.75 18.08 14.18
N ASP A 82 22.70 18.54 13.50
CA ASP A 82 21.40 17.87 13.48
C ASP A 82 21.49 16.49 12.80
N LEU A 83 22.30 16.34 11.75
CA LEU A 83 22.56 15.06 11.10
C LEU A 83 23.24 14.08 12.06
N ALA A 84 24.26 14.53 12.80
CA ALA A 84 24.93 13.72 13.82
C ALA A 84 24.00 13.36 14.99
N ALA A 85 23.11 14.29 15.37
CA ALA A 85 22.11 14.10 16.41
C ALA A 85 20.85 13.36 15.93
N LYS A 86 20.77 12.96 14.66
CA LYS A 86 19.60 12.33 14.04
C LYS A 86 18.31 13.12 14.26
N THR A 87 18.37 14.42 14.07
CA THR A 87 17.27 15.35 14.34
C THR A 87 16.77 16.01 13.05
N ILE A 88 15.46 16.08 12.89
CA ILE A 88 14.79 16.85 11.85
C ILE A 88 14.35 18.19 12.45
N ARG A 89 15.00 19.28 11.99
CA ARG A 89 14.76 20.66 12.41
C ARG A 89 14.63 21.56 11.19
N THR A 90 13.80 22.60 11.25
CA THR A 90 13.70 23.62 10.19
C THR A 90 14.82 24.67 10.29
N PRO A 91 15.33 25.22 9.17
CA PRO A 91 16.36 26.27 9.21
C PRO A 91 15.87 27.59 9.84
N LEU A 92 14.61 27.94 9.57
CA LEU A 92 13.91 29.09 10.13
C LEU A 92 12.86 28.63 11.14
N GLY A 93 12.10 29.58 11.70
CA GLY A 93 10.98 29.27 12.59
C GLY A 93 9.98 28.30 11.93
N PRO A 94 9.62 27.17 12.58
CA PRO A 94 8.90 26.09 11.92
C PRO A 94 7.49 26.49 11.44
N ASP A 95 6.81 27.39 12.15
CA ASP A 95 5.52 27.93 11.70
C ASP A 95 5.64 28.69 10.37
N ILE A 96 6.73 29.43 10.15
CA ILE A 96 7.01 30.12 8.87
C ILE A 96 7.30 29.09 7.79
N THR A 97 8.18 28.12 8.08
CA THR A 97 8.56 27.07 7.12
C THR A 97 7.36 26.24 6.63
N PHE A 98 6.44 25.87 7.53
CA PHE A 98 5.23 25.14 7.16
C PHE A 98 4.14 26.04 6.58
N SER A 99 4.15 27.32 6.94
CA SER A 99 3.32 28.32 6.27
C SER A 99 3.74 28.49 4.80
N ASP A 100 5.02 28.48 4.51
CA ASP A 100 5.51 28.70 3.14
C ASP A 100 5.19 27.50 2.22
N ASP A 101 5.59 26.28 2.60
CA ASP A 101 5.16 25.05 1.89
C ASP A 101 4.61 24.03 2.89
N PRO A 102 3.27 23.91 3.02
CA PRO A 102 2.64 22.97 3.95
C PRO A 102 3.00 21.51 3.68
N LEU A 103 3.48 21.14 2.49
CA LEU A 103 3.98 19.78 2.23
C LEU A 103 5.19 19.44 3.12
N ARG A 104 5.94 20.44 3.61
CA ARG A 104 7.09 20.21 4.50
C ARG A 104 6.70 19.51 5.79
N MET A 105 5.46 19.65 6.26
CA MET A 105 4.95 18.86 7.38
C MET A 105 4.96 17.35 7.08
N MET A 106 4.49 16.95 5.88
CA MET A 106 4.56 15.56 5.42
C MET A 106 6.01 15.11 5.23
N ARG A 107 6.87 15.98 4.70
CA ARG A 107 8.29 15.66 4.48
C ARG A 107 9.05 15.47 5.79
N ALA A 108 8.74 16.23 6.84
CA ALA A 108 9.35 16.08 8.16
C ALA A 108 9.10 14.66 8.69
N ILE A 109 7.84 14.24 8.65
CA ILE A 109 7.41 12.90 9.07
C ILE A 109 8.00 11.83 8.17
N ARG A 110 8.05 12.06 6.85
CA ARG A 110 8.72 11.14 5.92
C ARG A 110 10.18 10.96 6.26
N PHE A 111 10.96 12.03 6.41
CA PHE A 111 12.38 11.94 6.71
C PHE A 111 12.63 11.29 8.06
N ALA A 112 11.83 11.62 9.08
CA ALA A 112 11.86 10.95 10.37
C ALA A 112 11.66 9.42 10.21
N SER A 113 10.68 9.00 9.40
CA SER A 113 10.40 7.58 9.10
C SER A 113 11.48 6.88 8.27
N GLN A 114 12.02 7.54 7.25
CA GLN A 114 13.00 6.93 6.34
C GLN A 114 14.40 6.85 6.94
N LEU A 115 14.80 7.89 7.67
CA LEU A 115 16.15 8.00 8.24
C LEU A 115 16.22 7.46 9.68
N ASN A 116 15.08 7.14 10.29
CA ASN A 116 14.96 6.81 11.71
C ASN A 116 15.52 7.92 12.61
N PHE A 117 15.04 9.14 12.36
CA PHE A 117 15.40 10.38 13.05
C PHE A 117 14.22 10.86 13.91
N ASP A 118 14.51 11.67 14.91
CA ASP A 118 13.50 12.35 15.72
C ASP A 118 13.18 13.73 15.15
N ILE A 119 11.92 14.16 15.27
CA ILE A 119 11.53 15.54 14.96
C ILE A 119 11.73 16.37 16.21
N GLU A 120 12.41 17.49 16.04
CA GLU A 120 12.66 18.45 17.10
C GLU A 120 11.35 18.98 17.72
N PRO A 121 11.25 19.19 19.05
CA PRO A 121 9.96 19.46 19.71
C PRO A 121 9.18 20.65 19.16
N ASP A 122 9.82 21.81 18.96
CA ASP A 122 9.14 22.99 18.42
C ASP A 122 8.67 22.77 16.98
N THR A 123 9.50 22.07 16.20
CA THR A 123 9.18 21.63 14.83
C THR A 123 8.00 20.67 14.81
N TYR A 124 7.95 19.71 15.74
CA TYR A 124 6.85 18.75 15.86
C TYR A 124 5.53 19.45 16.23
N ASP A 125 5.55 20.32 17.25
CA ASP A 125 4.36 21.03 17.69
C ASP A 125 3.84 21.99 16.60
N ALA A 126 4.74 22.60 15.82
CA ALA A 126 4.38 23.43 14.68
C ALA A 126 3.63 22.64 13.58
N ILE A 127 3.91 21.34 13.40
CA ILE A 127 3.13 20.50 12.48
C ILE A 127 1.66 20.45 12.95
N ALA A 128 1.43 20.20 14.23
CA ALA A 128 0.08 20.12 14.78
C ALA A 128 -0.66 21.46 14.69
N ARG A 129 0.02 22.59 14.93
CA ARG A 129 -0.54 23.95 14.78
C ARG A 129 -0.93 24.28 13.34
N ASN A 130 -0.12 23.88 12.37
CA ASN A 130 -0.28 24.26 10.96
C ASN A 130 -0.98 23.22 10.09
N LYS A 131 -1.35 22.04 10.63
CA LYS A 131 -1.89 20.90 9.88
C LYS A 131 -3.01 21.25 8.90
N GLU A 132 -3.89 22.19 9.23
CA GLU A 132 -5.03 22.59 8.39
C GLU A 132 -4.57 23.15 7.03
N ARG A 133 -3.36 23.72 6.96
CA ARG A 133 -2.78 24.21 5.72
C ARG A 133 -2.48 23.12 4.70
N ILE A 134 -2.43 21.84 5.11
CA ILE A 134 -2.24 20.74 4.17
C ILE A 134 -3.35 20.70 3.10
N LYS A 135 -4.52 21.27 3.37
CA LYS A 135 -5.67 21.34 2.45
C LYS A 135 -5.40 22.12 1.16
N ILE A 136 -4.42 23.03 1.15
CA ILE A 136 -4.04 23.77 -0.08
C ILE A 136 -3.04 23.00 -0.95
N VAL A 137 -2.54 21.86 -0.44
CA VAL A 137 -1.59 21.00 -1.15
C VAL A 137 -2.38 19.97 -1.95
N SER A 138 -2.00 19.76 -3.21
CA SER A 138 -2.65 18.75 -4.04
C SER A 138 -2.45 17.36 -3.47
N GLN A 139 -3.46 16.51 -3.62
CA GLN A 139 -3.43 15.15 -3.11
C GLN A 139 -2.27 14.33 -3.70
N GLU A 140 -1.92 14.54 -4.97
CA GLU A 140 -0.80 13.83 -5.63
C GLU A 140 0.52 14.07 -4.89
N ARG A 141 0.79 15.31 -4.47
CA ARG A 141 2.01 15.65 -3.71
C ARG A 141 2.00 14.98 -2.32
N ILE A 142 0.84 14.99 -1.65
CA ILE A 142 0.66 14.33 -0.35
C ILE A 142 0.91 12.82 -0.50
N THR A 143 0.34 12.21 -1.53
CA THR A 143 0.45 10.77 -1.80
C THR A 143 1.87 10.34 -2.12
N ILE A 144 2.65 11.16 -2.82
CA ILE A 144 4.09 10.88 -3.04
C ILE A 144 4.83 10.78 -1.71
N GLU A 145 4.59 11.71 -0.78
CA GLU A 145 5.22 11.67 0.55
C GLU A 145 4.69 10.51 1.40
N LEU A 146 3.39 10.20 1.30
CA LEU A 146 2.76 9.07 1.99
C LEU A 146 3.29 7.71 1.50
N ASN A 147 3.44 7.50 0.19
CA ASN A 147 4.05 6.28 -0.37
C ASN A 147 5.45 6.07 0.18
N LYS A 148 6.26 7.14 0.25
CA LYS A 148 7.61 7.07 0.81
C LYS A 148 7.63 6.73 2.31
N ILE A 149 6.59 7.10 3.06
CA ILE A 149 6.39 6.67 4.46
C ILE A 149 6.05 5.18 4.49
N VAL A 150 5.12 4.72 3.64
CA VAL A 150 4.75 3.30 3.50
C VAL A 150 5.97 2.45 3.12
N GLU A 151 6.87 2.95 2.28
CA GLU A 151 8.10 2.28 1.84
C GLU A 151 9.24 2.33 2.86
N SER A 152 9.13 3.13 3.93
CA SER A 152 10.19 3.22 4.93
C SER A 152 10.43 1.88 5.65
N PRO A 153 11.60 1.69 6.31
CA PRO A 153 11.90 0.44 7.00
C PRO A 153 10.93 0.12 8.16
N VAL A 154 10.44 1.15 8.85
CA VAL A 154 9.47 1.02 9.96
C VAL A 154 8.32 2.01 9.73
N PRO A 155 7.38 1.72 8.80
CA PRO A 155 6.31 2.65 8.44
C PRO A 155 5.42 3.06 9.62
N SER A 156 5.27 2.21 10.64
CA SER A 156 4.47 2.54 11.82
C SER A 156 4.94 3.80 12.53
N TYR A 157 6.24 4.11 12.48
CA TYR A 157 6.77 5.33 13.10
C TYR A 157 6.18 6.57 12.41
N GLY A 158 6.25 6.66 11.09
CA GLY A 158 5.64 7.74 10.32
C GLY A 158 4.12 7.84 10.51
N PHE A 159 3.39 6.71 10.49
CA PHE A 159 1.94 6.73 10.71
C PHE A 159 1.54 7.19 12.12
N LYS A 160 2.33 6.84 13.15
CA LYS A 160 2.11 7.34 14.53
C LYS A 160 2.27 8.85 14.59
N LEU A 161 3.31 9.40 13.97
CA LEU A 161 3.53 10.85 13.89
C LEU A 161 2.38 11.55 13.12
N LEU A 162 1.96 10.99 11.98
CA LEU A 162 0.80 11.50 11.22
C LEU A 162 -0.47 11.52 12.08
N PHE A 163 -0.69 10.46 12.86
CA PHE A 163 -1.86 10.36 13.72
C PHE A 163 -1.81 11.36 14.89
N GLN A 164 -0.71 11.41 15.62
CA GLN A 164 -0.55 12.28 16.79
C GLN A 164 -0.59 13.77 16.44
N THR A 165 -0.01 14.16 15.30
CA THR A 165 -0.09 15.55 14.80
C THR A 165 -1.47 15.90 14.24
N GLY A 166 -2.34 14.90 14.02
CA GLY A 166 -3.67 15.06 13.44
C GLY A 166 -3.69 15.19 11.92
N LEU A 167 -2.54 15.13 11.24
CA LEU A 167 -2.46 15.14 9.77
C LEU A 167 -3.16 13.94 9.15
N LEU A 168 -3.06 12.76 9.78
CA LEU A 168 -3.66 11.53 9.24
C LEU A 168 -5.17 11.68 9.01
N ALA A 169 -5.86 12.35 9.93
CA ALA A 169 -7.30 12.58 9.84
C ALA A 169 -7.70 13.50 8.67
N LEU A 170 -6.79 14.34 8.18
CA LEU A 170 -7.02 15.23 7.05
C LEU A 170 -6.69 14.55 5.72
N ILE A 171 -5.58 13.81 5.66
CA ILE A 171 -5.06 13.26 4.39
C ILE A 171 -5.55 11.84 4.09
N PHE A 172 -5.85 11.05 5.13
CA PHE A 172 -6.34 9.69 5.00
C PHE A 172 -7.32 9.32 6.13
N PRO A 173 -8.52 9.94 6.15
CA PRO A 173 -9.46 9.83 7.27
C PRO A 173 -9.84 8.39 7.64
N LYS A 174 -9.99 7.50 6.65
CA LYS A 174 -10.37 6.10 6.90
C LYS A 174 -9.34 5.34 7.74
N MET A 175 -8.05 5.64 7.57
CA MET A 175 -7.00 5.04 8.40
C MET A 175 -7.08 5.55 9.84
N ALA A 176 -7.36 6.84 10.04
CA ALA A 176 -7.55 7.41 11.38
C ALA A 176 -8.76 6.79 12.11
N LEU A 177 -9.83 6.43 11.38
CA LEU A 177 -11.04 5.80 11.94
C LEU A 177 -10.80 4.38 12.49
N LEU A 178 -9.65 3.75 12.23
CA LEU A 178 -9.29 2.47 12.83
C LEU A 178 -8.91 2.57 14.30
N HIS A 179 -8.54 3.78 14.75
CA HIS A 179 -8.09 4.01 16.11
C HIS A 179 -9.25 3.99 17.10
N GLY A 180 -9.01 3.39 18.26
CA GLY A 180 -9.94 3.33 19.37
C GLY A 180 -10.31 1.91 19.73
N VAL A 181 -10.64 1.73 21.01
CA VAL A 181 -11.12 0.47 21.57
C VAL A 181 -12.44 0.72 22.26
N GLU A 182 -13.48 0.00 21.87
CA GLU A 182 -14.73 -0.01 22.59
C GLU A 182 -14.82 -1.24 23.50
N LYS A 183 -15.27 -1.00 24.73
CA LYS A 183 -15.48 -2.04 25.74
C LYS A 183 -16.96 -2.08 26.13
N VAL A 184 -17.57 -3.25 25.99
CA VAL A 184 -18.93 -3.53 26.47
C VAL A 184 -18.87 -4.75 27.38
N GLY A 185 -19.11 -4.53 28.67
CA GLY A 185 -18.94 -5.57 29.69
C GLY A 185 -17.50 -6.12 29.71
N PRO A 186 -17.30 -7.46 29.66
CA PRO A 186 -15.97 -8.07 29.61
C PRO A 186 -15.34 -8.05 28.21
N HIS A 187 -16.08 -7.68 27.17
CA HIS A 187 -15.62 -7.77 25.78
C HIS A 187 -15.00 -6.44 25.33
N ALA A 188 -13.73 -6.51 24.92
CA ALA A 188 -13.02 -5.42 24.24
C ALA A 188 -12.36 -5.99 22.98
N HIS A 189 -12.32 -5.20 21.91
CA HIS A 189 -11.54 -5.55 20.72
C HIS A 189 -10.13 -4.94 20.81
N LYS A 190 -9.20 -5.43 19.98
CA LYS A 190 -7.89 -4.78 19.83
C LYS A 190 -8.06 -3.44 19.12
N ASP A 191 -7.12 -2.54 19.33
CA ASP A 191 -7.04 -1.31 18.52
C ASP A 191 -6.62 -1.69 17.10
N ASN A 192 -7.53 -1.46 16.14
CA ASN A 192 -7.29 -1.88 14.75
C ASN A 192 -6.21 -1.01 14.10
N PHE A 193 -6.06 0.26 14.49
CA PHE A 193 -5.01 1.12 13.94
C PHE A 193 -3.63 0.59 14.30
N TYR A 194 -3.34 0.37 15.59
CA TYR A 194 -2.04 -0.15 16.00
C TYR A 194 -1.77 -1.58 15.50
N HIS A 195 -2.83 -2.39 15.36
CA HIS A 195 -2.73 -3.70 14.74
C HIS A 195 -2.31 -3.60 13.27
N THR A 196 -3.00 -2.79 12.46
CA THR A 196 -2.65 -2.54 11.06
C THR A 196 -1.21 -2.05 10.92
N LEU A 197 -0.76 -1.15 11.80
CA LEU A 197 0.63 -0.69 11.80
C LEU A 197 1.64 -1.80 12.09
N GLN A 198 1.32 -2.72 13.01
CA GLN A 198 2.18 -3.88 13.28
C GLN A 198 2.27 -4.82 12.08
N VAL A 199 1.14 -5.08 11.39
CA VAL A 199 1.13 -5.90 10.17
C VAL A 199 1.95 -5.23 9.06
N LEU A 200 1.81 -3.91 8.89
CA LEU A 200 2.58 -3.14 7.93
C LEU A 200 4.10 -3.24 8.19
N ASP A 201 4.54 -3.08 9.44
CA ASP A 201 5.96 -3.25 9.81
C ASP A 201 6.44 -4.69 9.53
N ASN A 202 5.63 -5.71 9.82
CA ASN A 202 5.97 -7.10 9.54
C ASN A 202 6.12 -7.36 8.03
N VAL A 203 5.23 -6.82 7.21
CA VAL A 203 5.33 -6.91 5.74
C VAL A 203 6.58 -6.18 5.23
N ALA A 204 6.88 -4.99 5.78
CA ALA A 204 8.07 -4.23 5.42
C ALA A 204 9.35 -5.02 5.75
N ALA A 205 9.43 -5.61 6.95
CA ALA A 205 10.55 -6.42 7.40
C ALA A 205 10.72 -7.72 6.58
N ALA A 206 9.63 -8.27 6.05
CA ALA A 206 9.63 -9.43 5.16
C ALA A 206 9.97 -9.09 3.69
N GLY A 207 10.28 -7.83 3.38
CA GLY A 207 10.64 -7.40 2.02
C GLY A 207 9.45 -7.17 1.08
N GLY A 208 8.24 -6.97 1.63
CA GLY A 208 7.06 -6.67 0.82
C GLY A 208 7.19 -5.37 0.04
N ASP A 209 6.80 -5.40 -1.24
CA ASP A 209 6.75 -4.24 -2.12
C ASP A 209 5.70 -3.19 -1.67
N LEU A 210 5.73 -2.00 -2.28
CA LEU A 210 4.83 -0.90 -1.95
C LEU A 210 3.34 -1.33 -1.96
N TRP A 211 2.95 -2.18 -2.90
CA TRP A 211 1.55 -2.55 -3.07
C TRP A 211 1.11 -3.63 -2.08
N LEU A 212 1.99 -4.57 -1.74
CA LEU A 212 1.75 -5.49 -0.63
C LEU A 212 1.65 -4.73 0.71
N ARG A 213 2.45 -3.68 0.89
CA ARG A 213 2.32 -2.79 2.05
C ARG A 213 1.01 -2.00 2.04
N TRP A 214 0.54 -1.54 0.89
CA TRP A 214 -0.82 -0.97 0.77
C TRP A 214 -1.92 -1.98 1.08
N ALA A 215 -1.76 -3.25 0.69
CA ALA A 215 -2.67 -4.31 1.11
C ALA A 215 -2.65 -4.49 2.64
N ALA A 216 -1.48 -4.42 3.29
CA ALA A 216 -1.38 -4.42 4.74
C ALA A 216 -2.07 -3.21 5.39
N VAL A 217 -1.93 -1.99 4.84
CA VAL A 217 -2.65 -0.79 5.31
C VAL A 217 -4.16 -0.97 5.19
N LEU A 218 -4.64 -1.68 4.16
CA LEU A 218 -6.06 -1.73 3.81
C LEU A 218 -6.80 -3.00 4.24
N HIS A 219 -6.12 -4.08 4.65
CA HIS A 219 -6.76 -5.38 4.91
C HIS A 219 -7.93 -5.28 5.92
N ASP A 220 -7.75 -4.43 6.92
CA ASP A 220 -8.69 -4.22 8.02
C ASP A 220 -9.47 -2.91 7.95
N ILE A 221 -9.30 -2.12 6.88
CA ILE A 221 -9.78 -0.73 6.80
C ILE A 221 -11.30 -0.59 7.03
N ALA A 222 -12.07 -1.65 6.76
CA ALA A 222 -13.51 -1.65 6.89
C ALA A 222 -14.03 -2.15 8.25
N LYS A 223 -13.17 -2.62 9.16
CA LYS A 223 -13.57 -3.10 10.50
C LYS A 223 -14.46 -2.08 11.24
N PRO A 224 -14.14 -0.77 11.31
CA PRO A 224 -15.01 0.20 11.98
C PRO A 224 -16.44 0.22 11.43
N ALA A 225 -16.59 0.01 10.12
CA ALA A 225 -17.88 0.08 9.44
C ALA A 225 -18.62 -1.27 9.33
N THR A 226 -17.99 -2.38 9.73
CA THR A 226 -18.64 -3.70 9.89
C THR A 226 -18.76 -4.12 11.35
N LYS A 227 -18.29 -3.29 12.28
CA LYS A 227 -18.36 -3.58 13.71
C LYS A 227 -19.81 -3.81 14.16
N ARG A 228 -20.04 -4.93 14.83
CA ARG A 228 -21.31 -5.32 15.44
C ARG A 228 -21.07 -5.96 16.81
N LEU A 229 -21.94 -5.69 17.77
CA LEU A 229 -21.92 -6.38 19.05
C LEU A 229 -22.80 -7.62 18.96
N ASP A 230 -22.19 -8.79 19.13
CA ASP A 230 -22.89 -10.05 19.33
C ASP A 230 -23.08 -10.31 20.83
N PRO A 231 -24.31 -10.63 21.31
CA PRO A 231 -24.56 -10.86 22.73
C PRO A 231 -23.79 -12.02 23.37
N LYS A 232 -23.33 -13.00 22.59
CA LYS A 232 -22.63 -14.21 23.07
C LYS A 232 -21.12 -14.09 22.87
N VAL A 233 -20.69 -13.56 21.73
CA VAL A 233 -19.28 -13.59 21.31
C VAL A 233 -18.57 -12.24 21.56
N GLY A 234 -19.34 -11.16 21.74
CA GLY A 234 -18.81 -9.80 21.89
C GLY A 234 -18.66 -9.09 20.55
N TRP A 235 -17.63 -8.25 20.41
CA TRP A 235 -17.42 -7.47 19.18
C TRP A 235 -17.01 -8.35 17.99
N THR A 236 -17.72 -8.21 16.88
CA THR A 236 -17.49 -8.92 15.61
C THR A 236 -17.31 -7.93 14.46
N PHE A 237 -16.63 -8.39 13.40
CA PHE A 237 -16.29 -7.59 12.21
C PHE A 237 -16.58 -8.36 10.91
N HIS A 238 -17.63 -9.17 10.89
CA HIS A 238 -17.94 -10.04 9.75
C HIS A 238 -18.09 -9.25 8.44
N GLY A 239 -17.47 -9.75 7.35
CA GLY A 239 -17.51 -9.13 6.02
C GLY A 239 -16.65 -7.88 5.86
N HIS A 240 -15.67 -7.62 6.74
CA HIS A 240 -14.75 -6.49 6.58
C HIS A 240 -13.82 -6.68 5.39
N GLU A 241 -13.45 -7.91 5.06
CA GLU A 241 -12.69 -8.29 3.87
C GLU A 241 -13.42 -7.91 2.58
N ASP A 242 -14.72 -8.21 2.50
CA ASP A 242 -15.56 -7.88 1.34
C ASP A 242 -15.81 -6.38 1.23
N LYS A 243 -16.21 -5.75 2.35
CA LYS A 243 -16.47 -4.31 2.39
C LYS A 243 -15.18 -3.50 2.15
N GLY A 244 -14.06 -3.95 2.72
CA GLY A 244 -12.73 -3.38 2.54
C GLY A 244 -12.30 -3.45 1.09
N ALA A 245 -12.43 -4.62 0.45
CA ALA A 245 -12.14 -4.79 -0.98
C ALA A 245 -13.01 -3.87 -1.87
N ARG A 246 -14.28 -3.67 -1.53
CA ARG A 246 -15.16 -2.71 -2.25
C ARG A 246 -14.75 -1.25 -2.06
N TRP A 247 -14.07 -0.92 -0.96
CA TRP A 247 -13.56 0.43 -0.71
C TRP A 247 -12.24 0.73 -1.41
N VAL A 248 -11.43 -0.28 -1.74
CA VAL A 248 -10.11 -0.09 -2.35
C VAL A 248 -10.14 0.84 -3.57
N PRO A 249 -11.02 0.69 -4.57
CA PRO A 249 -11.03 1.59 -5.73
C PRO A 249 -11.33 3.06 -5.37
N GLY A 250 -12.24 3.28 -4.41
CA GLY A 250 -12.55 4.62 -3.92
C GLY A 250 -11.36 5.23 -3.18
N ILE A 251 -10.71 4.46 -2.30
CA ILE A 251 -9.51 4.90 -1.58
C ILE A 251 -8.37 5.24 -2.53
N PHE A 252 -8.12 4.41 -3.54
CA PHE A 252 -7.10 4.66 -4.55
C PHE A 252 -7.41 5.93 -5.36
N THR A 253 -8.67 6.16 -5.71
CA THR A 253 -9.11 7.38 -6.40
C THR A 253 -8.93 8.62 -5.53
N ASP A 254 -9.37 8.54 -4.27
CA ASP A 254 -9.28 9.63 -3.30
C ASP A 254 -7.83 10.01 -3.01
N LEU A 255 -6.94 9.01 -2.92
CA LEU A 255 -5.50 9.19 -2.70
C LEU A 255 -4.70 9.39 -4.00
N LYS A 256 -5.32 9.45 -5.18
CA LYS A 256 -4.61 9.57 -6.46
C LYS A 256 -3.53 8.48 -6.68
N LEU A 257 -3.79 7.27 -6.21
CA LEU A 257 -2.97 6.08 -6.45
C LEU A 257 -3.28 5.48 -7.84
N PRO A 258 -2.39 4.65 -8.42
CA PRO A 258 -2.60 4.01 -9.72
C PRO A 258 -3.84 3.11 -9.74
N LEU A 259 -4.75 3.34 -10.68
CA LEU A 259 -6.02 2.59 -10.80
C LEU A 259 -5.91 1.30 -11.66
N GLY A 260 -4.67 0.87 -11.93
CA GLY A 260 -4.32 -0.24 -12.81
C GLY A 260 -4.26 -1.61 -12.12
N GLU A 261 -3.23 -2.37 -12.46
CA GLU A 261 -2.98 -3.71 -11.91
C GLU A 261 -2.69 -3.66 -10.41
N GLU A 262 -2.02 -2.60 -9.96
CA GLU A 262 -1.68 -2.34 -8.56
C GLU A 262 -2.92 -2.30 -7.67
N MET A 263 -3.93 -1.53 -8.07
CA MET A 263 -5.21 -1.44 -7.36
C MET A 263 -5.93 -2.79 -7.35
N ARG A 264 -5.95 -3.52 -8.47
CA ARG A 264 -6.63 -4.82 -8.58
C ARG A 264 -5.97 -5.87 -7.71
N MET A 265 -4.63 -5.90 -7.68
CA MET A 265 -3.84 -6.74 -6.77
C MET A 265 -4.19 -6.41 -5.32
N VAL A 266 -4.10 -5.14 -4.90
CA VAL A 266 -4.42 -4.74 -3.51
C VAL A 266 -5.87 -5.10 -3.15
N GLN A 267 -6.81 -4.85 -4.04
CA GLN A 267 -8.22 -5.22 -3.85
C GLN A 267 -8.40 -6.74 -3.68
N LYS A 268 -7.69 -7.55 -4.46
CA LYS A 268 -7.72 -9.01 -4.36
C LYS A 268 -7.12 -9.48 -3.04
N LEU A 269 -5.96 -8.96 -2.65
CA LEU A 269 -5.31 -9.31 -1.37
C LEU A 269 -6.20 -8.97 -0.17
N VAL A 270 -6.79 -7.77 -0.13
CA VAL A 270 -7.73 -7.36 0.92
C VAL A 270 -8.95 -8.28 0.98
N ARG A 271 -9.47 -8.73 -0.16
CA ARG A 271 -10.63 -9.64 -0.19
C ARG A 271 -10.31 -11.04 0.33
N LEU A 272 -9.10 -11.53 0.03
CA LEU A 272 -8.72 -12.92 0.28
C LEU A 272 -7.98 -13.14 1.60
N HIS A 273 -7.57 -12.09 2.32
CA HIS A 273 -6.66 -12.20 3.47
C HIS A 273 -7.15 -13.12 4.61
N LEU A 274 -8.45 -13.35 4.76
CA LEU A 274 -8.97 -14.30 5.76
C LEU A 274 -8.90 -15.77 5.31
N ARG A 275 -8.81 -16.04 4.00
CA ARG A 275 -8.88 -17.40 3.44
C ARG A 275 -7.73 -18.30 3.92
N PRO A 276 -6.45 -17.88 3.85
CA PRO A 276 -5.35 -18.70 4.36
C PRO A 276 -5.45 -18.93 5.87
N ILE A 277 -5.91 -17.92 6.62
CA ILE A 277 -6.10 -18.02 8.07
C ILE A 277 -7.16 -19.07 8.41
N ALA A 278 -8.27 -19.14 7.66
CA ALA A 278 -9.30 -20.15 7.85
C ALA A 278 -8.76 -21.55 7.56
N LEU A 279 -8.04 -21.73 6.45
CA LEU A 279 -7.39 -22.99 6.10
C LEU A 279 -6.42 -23.47 7.19
N SER A 280 -5.65 -22.57 7.79
CA SER A 280 -4.68 -22.91 8.85
C SER A 280 -5.33 -23.44 10.15
N LYS A 281 -6.65 -23.29 10.33
CA LYS A 281 -7.37 -23.69 11.54
C LYS A 281 -8.13 -25.01 11.41
N GLU A 282 -8.39 -25.45 10.19
CA GLU A 282 -9.21 -26.61 9.88
C GLU A 282 -8.39 -27.67 9.14
N ILE A 283 -8.97 -28.84 8.89
CA ILE A 283 -8.36 -29.83 8.00
C ILE A 283 -8.36 -29.23 6.60
N VAL A 284 -7.16 -28.95 6.09
CA VAL A 284 -6.99 -28.35 4.75
C VAL A 284 -7.41 -29.37 3.71
N THR A 285 -8.54 -29.16 3.02
CA THR A 285 -8.98 -30.00 1.90
C THR A 285 -8.30 -29.57 0.59
N ASP A 286 -8.17 -30.47 -0.38
CA ASP A 286 -7.55 -30.14 -1.68
C ASP A 286 -8.38 -29.10 -2.43
N SER A 287 -9.71 -29.26 -2.42
CA SER A 287 -10.66 -28.33 -3.05
C SER A 287 -10.48 -26.90 -2.55
N ALA A 288 -10.36 -26.70 -1.24
CA ALA A 288 -10.18 -25.38 -0.66
C ALA A 288 -8.83 -24.73 -1.07
N VAL A 289 -7.78 -25.54 -1.24
CA VAL A 289 -6.47 -25.08 -1.72
C VAL A 289 -6.51 -24.75 -3.21
N ARG A 290 -7.17 -25.57 -4.04
CA ARG A 290 -7.37 -25.27 -5.47
C ARG A 290 -8.10 -23.96 -5.66
N ARG A 291 -9.18 -23.75 -4.90
CA ARG A 291 -9.98 -22.53 -4.94
C ARG A 291 -9.15 -21.31 -4.57
N LEU A 292 -8.33 -21.41 -3.52
CA LEU A 292 -7.42 -20.33 -3.13
C LEU A 292 -6.36 -20.02 -4.21
N LEU A 293 -5.74 -21.04 -4.81
CA LEU A 293 -4.76 -20.86 -5.90
C LEU A 293 -5.41 -20.17 -7.11
N PHE A 294 -6.60 -20.64 -7.49
CA PHE A 294 -7.35 -20.08 -8.61
C PHE A 294 -7.76 -18.62 -8.36
N GLU A 295 -8.30 -18.30 -7.19
CA GLU A 295 -8.74 -16.94 -6.85
C GLU A 295 -7.57 -15.96 -6.68
N ALA A 296 -6.48 -16.40 -6.06
CA ALA A 296 -5.30 -15.57 -5.83
C ALA A 296 -4.44 -15.40 -7.10
N GLY A 297 -4.36 -16.43 -7.95
CA GLY A 297 -3.50 -16.46 -9.13
C GLY A 297 -2.04 -16.19 -8.77
N ASP A 298 -1.37 -15.36 -9.56
CA ASP A 298 0.03 -14.96 -9.35
C ASP A 298 0.28 -14.21 -8.03
N ASP A 299 -0.76 -13.71 -7.35
CA ASP A 299 -0.62 -12.98 -6.09
C ASP A 299 -0.70 -13.89 -4.85
N ILE A 300 -0.75 -15.21 -5.01
CA ILE A 300 -0.82 -16.14 -3.87
C ILE A 300 0.36 -16.00 -2.91
N ASP A 301 1.58 -15.79 -3.41
CA ASP A 301 2.76 -15.66 -2.54
C ASP A 301 2.70 -14.35 -1.74
N ARG A 302 2.24 -13.26 -2.37
CA ARG A 302 1.96 -11.98 -1.70
C ARG A 302 0.86 -12.15 -0.64
N LEU A 303 -0.19 -12.89 -0.96
CA LEU A 303 -1.29 -13.19 -0.03
C LEU A 303 -0.81 -13.98 1.19
N MET A 304 0.00 -15.01 1.00
CA MET A 304 0.57 -15.79 2.09
C MET A 304 1.49 -14.95 2.98
N LEU A 305 2.32 -14.09 2.39
CA LEU A 305 3.17 -13.15 3.14
C LEU A 305 2.32 -12.18 4.00
N LEU A 306 1.28 -11.57 3.41
CA LEU A 306 0.35 -10.70 4.14
C LEU A 306 -0.30 -11.43 5.33
N CYS A 307 -0.79 -12.65 5.11
CA CYS A 307 -1.46 -13.42 6.14
C CYS A 307 -0.50 -13.86 7.26
N ARG A 308 0.75 -14.22 6.93
CA ARG A 308 1.78 -14.50 7.93
C ARG A 308 2.10 -13.27 8.77
N ALA A 309 2.22 -12.11 8.13
CA ALA A 309 2.48 -10.83 8.79
C ALA A 309 1.34 -10.40 9.74
N ASP A 310 0.10 -10.84 9.47
CA ASP A 310 -1.08 -10.59 10.30
C ASP A 310 -1.09 -11.40 11.63
N ILE A 311 -0.27 -12.44 11.73
CA ILE A 311 -0.15 -13.27 12.95
C ILE A 311 0.64 -12.50 14.04
N THR A 312 -0.07 -11.63 14.74
CA THR A 312 0.46 -10.65 15.72
C THR A 312 0.27 -11.05 17.19
N SER A 313 0.00 -12.33 17.47
CA SER A 313 -0.22 -12.84 18.84
C SER A 313 0.98 -12.57 19.77
N LYS A 314 0.70 -12.08 20.99
CA LYS A 314 1.70 -11.94 22.07
C LYS A 314 2.07 -13.28 22.72
N ASP A 315 1.20 -14.28 22.61
CA ASP A 315 1.51 -15.65 23.03
C ASP A 315 2.40 -16.32 21.98
N HIS A 316 3.65 -16.57 22.36
CA HIS A 316 4.68 -17.16 21.52
C HIS A 316 4.37 -18.60 21.10
N GLN A 317 3.80 -19.42 21.99
CA GLN A 317 3.46 -20.81 21.65
C GLN A 317 2.31 -20.84 20.65
N ARG A 318 1.27 -20.04 20.89
CA ARG A 318 0.15 -19.91 19.97
C ARG A 318 0.60 -19.36 18.61
N LYS A 319 1.49 -18.36 18.60
CA LYS A 319 2.08 -17.81 17.38
C LYS A 319 2.85 -18.87 16.60
N ALA A 320 3.75 -19.61 17.26
CA ALA A 320 4.54 -20.66 16.64
C ALA A 320 3.65 -21.76 16.02
N ARG A 321 2.58 -22.17 16.73
CA ARG A 321 1.61 -23.13 16.19
C ARG A 321 0.90 -22.62 14.94
N TYR A 322 0.44 -21.36 14.92
CA TYR A 322 -0.19 -20.81 13.71
C TYR A 322 0.79 -20.72 12.55
N LEU A 323 2.04 -20.32 12.80
CA LEU A 323 3.06 -20.27 11.75
C LEU A 323 3.35 -21.66 11.17
N SER A 324 3.46 -22.69 12.02
CA SER A 324 3.63 -24.08 11.56
C SER A 324 2.44 -24.57 10.73
N ASN A 325 1.20 -24.23 11.10
CA ASN A 325 0.04 -24.58 10.29
C ASN A 325 0.06 -23.86 8.92
N PHE A 326 0.57 -22.63 8.87
CA PHE A 326 0.77 -21.90 7.62
C PHE A 326 1.85 -22.55 6.74
N ASP A 327 2.92 -23.10 7.33
CA ASP A 327 3.93 -23.86 6.59
C ASP A 327 3.29 -25.07 5.87
N THR A 328 2.41 -25.81 6.57
CA THR A 328 1.65 -26.92 5.96
C THR A 328 0.73 -26.46 4.82
N VAL A 329 0.07 -25.31 4.97
CA VAL A 329 -0.76 -24.74 3.89
C VAL A 329 0.09 -24.38 2.67
N GLU A 330 1.28 -23.80 2.87
CA GLU A 330 2.20 -23.47 1.76
C GLU A 330 2.77 -24.70 1.06
N GLU A 331 3.14 -25.75 1.80
CA GLU A 331 3.56 -27.02 1.22
C GLU A 331 2.46 -27.58 0.32
N LYS A 332 1.22 -27.61 0.82
CA LYS A 332 0.08 -28.10 0.05
C LYS A 332 -0.25 -27.24 -1.16
N LEU A 333 -0.11 -25.91 -1.04
CA LEU A 333 -0.21 -24.98 -2.17
C LEU A 333 0.81 -25.31 -3.26
N ARG A 334 2.07 -25.61 -2.89
CA ARG A 334 3.12 -25.98 -3.85
C ARG A 334 2.84 -27.33 -4.50
N GLU A 335 2.41 -28.32 -3.74
CA GLU A 335 2.07 -29.66 -4.25
C GLU A 335 0.93 -29.60 -5.27
N ILE A 336 -0.16 -28.91 -4.93
CA ILE A 336 -1.33 -28.79 -5.80
C ILE A 336 -1.01 -27.92 -7.02
N GLU A 337 -0.27 -26.82 -6.85
CA GLU A 337 0.12 -25.99 -7.99
C GLU A 337 1.05 -26.73 -8.97
N ALA A 338 1.98 -27.55 -8.46
CA ALA A 338 2.87 -28.34 -9.30
C ALA A 338 2.12 -29.42 -10.11
N LYS A 339 0.97 -29.88 -9.61
CA LYS A 339 0.13 -30.89 -10.25
C LYS A 339 -0.90 -30.28 -11.20
N ASP A 340 -1.60 -29.23 -10.76
CA ASP A 340 -2.83 -28.74 -11.38
C ASP A 340 -2.64 -27.38 -12.09
N HIS A 341 -1.50 -26.69 -11.92
CA HIS A 341 -1.12 -25.44 -12.58
C HIS A 341 -2.21 -24.34 -12.51
N LEU A 342 -2.74 -24.08 -11.32
CA LEU A 342 -3.93 -23.25 -11.11
C LEU A 342 -3.66 -21.75 -11.08
N ARG A 343 -2.42 -21.30 -10.79
CA ARG A 343 -2.08 -19.87 -10.84
C ARG A 343 -2.30 -19.27 -12.23
N ASN A 344 -1.96 -20.06 -13.25
CA ASN A 344 -2.11 -19.73 -14.67
C ASN A 344 -3.28 -20.47 -15.33
N PHE A 345 -4.34 -20.75 -14.55
CA PHE A 345 -5.46 -21.57 -15.00
C PHE A 345 -6.08 -21.03 -16.29
N LYS A 346 -6.05 -21.87 -17.33
CA LYS A 346 -6.80 -21.66 -18.56
C LYS A 346 -7.80 -22.80 -18.70
N PRO A 347 -9.12 -22.52 -18.70
CA PRO A 347 -10.11 -23.58 -18.81
C PRO A 347 -9.98 -24.24 -20.19
N VAL A 348 -9.83 -25.57 -20.21
CA VAL A 348 -9.84 -26.34 -21.46
C VAL A 348 -11.20 -26.29 -22.16
N ILE A 349 -12.28 -26.09 -21.39
CA ILE A 349 -13.63 -25.86 -21.91
C ILE A 349 -13.94 -24.36 -21.86
N THR A 350 -13.89 -23.71 -23.03
CA THR A 350 -14.23 -22.29 -23.16
C THR A 350 -15.71 -22.09 -23.51
N GLY A 351 -16.17 -20.83 -23.49
CA GLY A 351 -17.53 -20.53 -23.93
C GLY A 351 -17.76 -20.90 -25.40
N GLU A 352 -16.75 -20.72 -26.24
CA GLU A 352 -16.76 -21.11 -27.65
C GLU A 352 -16.94 -22.62 -27.81
N VAL A 353 -16.20 -23.43 -27.05
CA VAL A 353 -16.34 -24.90 -27.06
C VAL A 353 -17.77 -25.30 -26.73
N ILE A 354 -18.37 -24.71 -25.68
CA ILE A 354 -19.75 -25.02 -25.27
C ILE A 354 -20.75 -24.62 -26.36
N MET A 355 -20.56 -23.44 -26.96
CA MET A 355 -21.43 -22.94 -28.04
C MET A 355 -21.35 -23.83 -29.27
N GLU A 356 -20.15 -24.25 -29.68
CA GLU A 356 -19.96 -25.15 -30.82
C GLU A 356 -20.51 -26.56 -30.56
N THR A 357 -20.32 -27.10 -29.36
CA THR A 357 -20.80 -28.45 -29.01
C THR A 357 -22.31 -28.55 -29.03
N PHE A 358 -23.04 -27.54 -28.54
CA PHE A 358 -24.51 -27.61 -28.42
C PHE A 358 -25.26 -26.70 -29.41
N GLY A 359 -24.57 -26.00 -30.31
CA GLY A 359 -25.17 -25.07 -31.26
C GLY A 359 -25.80 -23.84 -30.60
N LEU A 360 -25.26 -23.41 -29.46
CA LEU A 360 -25.80 -22.30 -28.67
C LEU A 360 -25.23 -20.95 -29.12
N LYS A 361 -26.01 -19.88 -28.90
CA LYS A 361 -25.52 -18.49 -28.93
C LYS A 361 -25.06 -18.06 -27.53
N PRO A 362 -24.31 -16.94 -27.40
CA PRO A 362 -23.97 -16.37 -26.10
C PRO A 362 -25.23 -16.20 -25.23
N SER A 363 -25.29 -16.93 -24.13
CA SER A 363 -26.49 -17.05 -23.30
C SER A 363 -26.15 -17.44 -21.87
N ARG A 364 -27.11 -17.28 -20.95
CA ARG A 364 -26.97 -17.67 -19.55
C ARG A 364 -26.62 -19.16 -19.39
N GLN A 365 -27.19 -20.04 -20.22
CA GLN A 365 -26.93 -21.49 -20.19
C GLN A 365 -25.46 -21.82 -20.48
N VAL A 366 -24.81 -21.09 -21.39
CA VAL A 366 -23.36 -21.24 -21.65
C VAL A 366 -22.55 -20.88 -20.41
N GLY A 367 -22.96 -19.81 -19.70
CA GLY A 367 -22.36 -19.42 -18.42
C GLY A 367 -22.51 -20.50 -17.35
N GLU A 368 -23.72 -21.04 -17.17
CA GLU A 368 -24.02 -22.10 -16.18
C GLU A 368 -23.20 -23.37 -16.45
N LEU A 369 -23.05 -23.79 -17.70
CA LEU A 369 -22.22 -24.94 -18.06
C LEU A 369 -20.73 -24.68 -17.83
N LYS A 370 -20.25 -23.47 -18.19
CA LYS A 370 -18.87 -23.06 -17.96
C LYS A 370 -18.53 -23.07 -16.47
N GLU A 371 -19.42 -22.53 -15.64
CA GLU A 371 -19.28 -22.51 -14.18
C GLU A 371 -19.34 -23.93 -13.59
N ALA A 372 -20.27 -24.77 -14.06
CA ALA A 372 -20.37 -26.16 -13.60
C ALA A 372 -19.11 -26.99 -13.89
N VAL A 373 -18.48 -26.80 -15.05
CA VAL A 373 -17.22 -27.48 -15.38
C VAL A 373 -16.08 -26.93 -14.53
N LEU A 374 -15.99 -25.61 -14.34
CA LEU A 374 -14.99 -24.98 -13.50
C LEU A 374 -15.08 -25.48 -12.04
N GLU A 375 -16.27 -25.48 -11.46
CA GLU A 375 -16.48 -25.95 -10.08
C GLU A 375 -16.09 -27.42 -9.92
N ALA A 376 -16.44 -28.29 -10.87
CA ALA A 376 -16.03 -29.69 -10.82
C ALA A 376 -14.50 -29.88 -10.89
N ILE A 377 -13.79 -29.01 -11.62
CA ILE A 377 -12.32 -29.00 -11.62
C ILE A 377 -11.78 -28.56 -10.25
N LEU A 378 -12.32 -27.48 -9.68
CA LEU A 378 -11.89 -26.98 -8.38
C LEU A 378 -12.19 -27.96 -7.24
N GLU A 379 -13.30 -28.70 -7.31
CA GLU A 379 -13.62 -29.79 -6.38
C GLU A 379 -12.74 -31.04 -6.59
N GLY A 380 -12.00 -31.12 -7.70
CA GLY A 380 -11.17 -32.27 -8.05
C GLY A 380 -11.95 -33.47 -8.59
N GLU A 381 -13.21 -33.27 -9.04
CA GLU A 381 -14.01 -34.31 -9.68
C GLU A 381 -13.43 -34.71 -11.05
N VAL A 382 -12.87 -33.74 -11.78
CA VAL A 382 -12.22 -33.92 -13.07
C VAL A 382 -10.96 -33.05 -13.16
N PRO A 383 -9.88 -33.49 -13.82
CA PRO A 383 -8.73 -32.62 -14.07
C PRO A 383 -9.05 -31.59 -15.16
N ASN A 384 -8.27 -30.51 -15.23
CA ASN A 384 -8.34 -29.52 -16.30
C ASN A 384 -7.69 -30.04 -17.60
N GLU A 385 -8.21 -31.15 -18.11
CA GLU A 385 -7.78 -31.81 -19.34
C GLU A 385 -8.98 -31.97 -20.28
N TRP A 386 -8.74 -31.86 -21.59
CA TRP A 386 -9.82 -31.82 -22.58
C TRP A 386 -10.80 -32.99 -22.46
N ALA A 387 -10.32 -34.23 -22.50
CA ALA A 387 -11.17 -35.42 -22.54
C ALA A 387 -12.10 -35.56 -21.30
N PRO A 388 -11.60 -35.52 -20.04
CA PRO A 388 -12.47 -35.64 -18.87
C PRO A 388 -13.39 -34.43 -18.68
N ALA A 389 -12.91 -33.21 -18.94
CA ALA A 389 -13.74 -32.01 -18.84
C ALA A 389 -14.84 -31.97 -19.92
N TYR A 390 -14.54 -32.42 -21.14
CA TYR A 390 -15.52 -32.52 -22.22
C TYR A 390 -16.59 -33.58 -21.93
N ALA A 391 -16.18 -34.75 -21.41
CA ALA A 391 -17.13 -35.78 -20.99
C ALA A 391 -18.06 -35.28 -19.88
N LEU A 392 -17.56 -34.47 -18.93
CA LEU A 392 -18.40 -33.81 -17.94
C LEU A 392 -19.36 -32.80 -18.58
N LEU A 393 -18.87 -31.97 -19.52
CA LEU A 393 -19.69 -31.00 -20.26
C LEU A 393 -20.89 -31.69 -20.93
N LEU A 394 -20.66 -32.82 -21.62
CA LEU A 394 -21.74 -33.59 -22.28
C LEU A 394 -22.77 -34.09 -21.26
N ARG A 395 -22.31 -34.64 -20.11
CA ARG A 395 -23.21 -35.10 -19.05
C ARG A 395 -24.06 -33.97 -18.47
N ARG A 396 -23.45 -32.80 -18.21
CA ARG A 396 -24.15 -31.62 -17.68
C ARG A 396 -25.11 -31.03 -18.72
N GLY A 397 -24.71 -30.97 -19.98
CA GLY A 397 -25.56 -30.52 -21.09
C GLY A 397 -26.79 -31.41 -21.28
N ALA A 398 -26.61 -32.74 -21.24
CA ALA A 398 -27.72 -33.70 -21.32
C ALA A 398 -28.72 -33.53 -20.16
N ALA A 399 -28.24 -33.27 -18.95
CA ALA A 399 -29.10 -32.97 -17.79
C ALA A 399 -29.93 -31.68 -17.96
N LEU A 400 -29.48 -30.76 -18.81
CA LEU A 400 -30.21 -29.54 -19.20
C LEU A 400 -31.04 -29.73 -20.49
N GLY A 401 -31.13 -30.95 -21.03
CA GLY A 401 -31.88 -31.26 -22.25
C GLY A 401 -31.17 -30.84 -23.56
N LEU A 402 -29.87 -30.54 -23.51
CA LEU A 402 -29.09 -30.16 -24.68
C LEU A 402 -28.57 -31.41 -25.40
N VAL A 403 -28.64 -31.39 -26.74
CA VAL A 403 -28.11 -32.45 -27.60
C VAL A 403 -26.87 -31.92 -28.32
N PRO A 404 -25.73 -32.63 -28.26
CA PRO A 404 -24.55 -32.23 -29.01
C PRO A 404 -24.82 -32.21 -30.52
N VAL A 405 -24.38 -31.14 -31.19
CA VAL A 405 -24.47 -30.98 -32.64
C VAL A 405 -23.14 -31.33 -33.35
N ARG A 406 -22.09 -31.64 -32.58
CA ARG A 406 -20.77 -32.07 -33.02
C ARG A 406 -20.22 -33.20 -32.16
#